data_AF-A0A8T5ABX5-F1
#
_entry.id   AF-A0A8T5ABX5-F1
#
_cell.length_a   1.000
_cell.length_b   1.000
_cell.length_c   1.000
_cell.angle_alpha   90.00
_cell.angle_beta   90.00
_cell.angle_gamma   90.00
#
_symmetry.space_group_name_H-M   'P 1'
#
loop_
_entity.id
_entity.type
_entity.pdbx_description
1 polymer ?
#
loop_
_entity_poly.entity_id
_entity_poly.type
_entity_poly.pdbx_seq_one_letter_code
_entity_poly.pdbx_strand_id
1 'polypeptide(L)'
;ERHGWEAVPSQGIGAHFKVAAVLAGLGQIGWNQLLLTPQFGPLERLGIIVTEVDLEPDPIFEGRLCEPEDCGYRCVIECPNKAIPKTRKITLNIAGKTVEFSDMDLGKCMTDCIRLTMHSPFMKKVSGGRAISPTAIDEVVDFYRMMYRHVGKLPYAIRGSMGCMEACIEYLEERGKIQRFKLPLRRRPKWEF
;
A
#
# COMPACT_ATOMS: atom_id res chain seq x y z
N GLU A 1 2.64 -5.59 36.42
CA GLU A 1 1.64 -6.66 36.67
C GLU A 1 0.74 -6.81 35.46
N ARG A 2 0.20 -8.01 35.20
CA ARG A 2 -0.88 -8.19 34.22
C ARG A 2 -2.18 -7.79 34.91
N HIS A 3 -2.88 -6.78 34.37
CA HIS A 3 -4.09 -6.20 34.97
C HIS A 3 -5.36 -7.09 34.92
N GLY A 4 -5.23 -8.39 34.63
CA GLY A 4 -6.34 -9.34 34.57
C GLY A 4 -7.19 -9.31 33.29
N TRP A 5 -7.00 -8.32 32.41
CA TRP A 5 -7.74 -8.21 31.15
C TRP A 5 -7.25 -9.16 30.07
N GLU A 6 -8.19 -9.70 29.29
CA GLU A 6 -7.87 -10.45 28.10
C GLU A 6 -7.54 -9.49 26.94
N ALA A 7 -6.50 -9.85 26.18
CA ALA A 7 -6.08 -9.11 25.00
C ALA A 7 -5.55 -10.09 23.96
N VAL A 8 -6.06 -9.99 22.74
CA VAL A 8 -5.73 -10.91 21.65
C VAL A 8 -5.36 -10.14 20.38
N PRO A 9 -4.35 -10.62 19.63
CA PRO A 9 -4.04 -10.04 18.33
C PRO A 9 -5.18 -10.34 17.35
N SER A 10 -5.46 -9.41 16.43
CA SER A 10 -6.57 -9.52 15.47
C SER A 10 -6.51 -10.69 14.49
N GLN A 11 -5.39 -11.42 14.44
CA GLN A 11 -5.13 -12.52 13.51
C GLN A 11 -6.16 -13.66 13.62
N GLY A 12 -6.90 -13.76 14.73
CA GLY A 12 -8.00 -14.72 14.92
C GLY A 12 -9.42 -14.18 14.75
N ILE A 13 -9.61 -12.85 14.55
CA ILE A 13 -10.91 -12.17 14.67
C ILE A 13 -11.44 -11.64 13.32
N GLY A 14 -10.59 -11.54 12.30
CA GLY A 14 -11.01 -11.09 10.97
C GLY A 14 -11.32 -9.59 10.87
N ALA A 15 -10.77 -8.77 11.75
CA ALA A 15 -10.97 -7.31 11.73
C ALA A 15 -10.32 -6.66 10.49
N HIS A 16 -11.04 -5.74 9.84
CA HIS A 16 -10.52 -5.01 8.69
C HIS A 16 -9.63 -3.83 9.14
N PHE A 17 -8.32 -4.01 9.03
CA PHE A 17 -7.30 -3.12 9.62
C PHE A 17 -7.48 -1.63 9.31
N LYS A 18 -7.73 -1.27 8.06
CA LYS A 18 -7.85 0.13 7.65
C LYS A 18 -9.15 0.79 8.11
N VAL A 19 -10.22 0.00 8.25
CA VAL A 19 -11.51 0.51 8.75
C VAL A 19 -11.39 0.77 10.26
N ALA A 20 -10.81 -0.18 11.00
CA ALA A 20 -10.50 0.00 12.41
C ALA A 20 -9.58 1.20 12.66
N ALA A 21 -8.56 1.42 11.81
CA ALA A 21 -7.69 2.58 11.93
C ALA A 21 -8.41 3.93 11.69
N VAL A 22 -9.39 3.97 10.78
CA VAL A 22 -10.24 5.16 10.59
C VAL A 22 -11.13 5.39 11.81
N LEU A 23 -11.73 4.33 12.35
CA LEU A 23 -12.56 4.39 13.56
C LEU A 23 -11.75 4.84 14.79
N ALA A 24 -10.49 4.42 14.89
CA ALA A 24 -9.56 4.81 15.95
C ALA A 24 -8.90 6.19 15.71
N GLY A 25 -9.41 7.00 14.78
CA GLY A 25 -8.92 8.36 14.58
C GLY A 25 -7.51 8.49 14.01
N LEU A 26 -6.90 7.41 13.51
CA LEU A 26 -5.51 7.45 13.05
C LEU A 26 -5.36 8.26 11.76
N GLY A 27 -6.33 8.19 10.86
CA GLY A 27 -6.21 8.86 9.58
C GLY A 27 -7.34 8.60 8.58
N GLN A 28 -6.99 8.64 7.30
CA GLN A 28 -7.92 8.55 6.17
C GLN A 28 -7.51 7.41 5.22
N ILE A 29 -8.47 6.65 4.69
CA ILE A 29 -8.21 5.74 3.57
C ILE A 29 -8.07 6.57 2.29
N GLY A 30 -6.91 6.46 1.62
CA GLY A 30 -6.65 7.14 0.35
C GLY A 30 -7.25 6.41 -0.86
N TRP A 31 -7.26 7.09 -2.00
CA TRP A 31 -7.71 6.52 -3.28
C TRP A 31 -6.92 5.28 -3.69
N ASN A 32 -5.66 5.24 -3.30
CA ASN A 32 -4.75 4.09 -3.44
C ASN A 32 -5.08 2.90 -2.50
N GLN A 33 -6.17 2.98 -1.75
CA GLN A 33 -6.60 2.05 -0.71
C GLN A 33 -5.65 1.91 0.49
N LEU A 34 -4.61 2.72 0.65
CA LEU A 34 -3.76 2.69 1.84
C LEU A 34 -4.35 3.57 2.94
N LEU A 35 -4.03 3.28 4.20
CA LEU A 35 -4.26 4.26 5.26
C LEU A 35 -3.22 5.36 5.11
N LEU A 36 -3.65 6.61 5.22
CA LEU A 36 -2.80 7.78 5.28
C LEU A 36 -2.94 8.39 6.67
N THR A 37 -1.83 8.56 7.38
CA THR A 37 -1.79 9.32 8.64
C THR A 37 -1.10 10.68 8.47
N PRO A 38 -1.42 11.68 9.30
CA PRO A 38 -0.72 12.97 9.29
C PRO A 38 0.78 12.87 9.57
N GLN A 39 1.24 11.82 10.26
CA GLN A 39 2.63 11.66 10.65
C GLN A 39 3.44 10.99 9.55
N PHE A 40 2.89 9.96 8.89
CA PHE A 40 3.68 9.07 8.04
C PHE A 40 3.12 8.89 6.63
N GLY A 41 1.99 9.51 6.30
CA GLY A 41 1.30 9.26 5.03
C GLY A 41 1.00 7.76 4.91
N PRO A 42 1.36 7.09 3.80
CA PRO A 42 1.16 5.65 3.64
C PRO A 42 2.25 4.75 4.27
N LEU A 43 3.29 5.32 4.91
CA LEU A 43 4.51 4.58 5.28
C LEU A 43 4.41 3.91 6.66
N GLU A 44 3.37 3.12 6.87
CA GLU A 44 3.09 2.48 8.16
C GLU A 44 2.49 1.09 8.03
N ARG A 45 2.56 0.32 9.12
CA ARG A 45 1.94 -0.99 9.25
C ARG A 45 0.97 -0.96 10.40
N LEU A 46 -0.18 -1.60 10.20
CA LEU A 46 -1.24 -1.63 11.20
C LEU A 46 -1.18 -2.94 11.97
N GLY A 47 -1.33 -2.82 13.29
CA GLY A 47 -1.61 -3.90 14.23
C GLY A 47 -2.93 -3.58 14.93
N ILE A 48 -3.67 -4.62 15.30
CA ILE A 48 -4.88 -4.47 16.12
C ILE A 48 -4.78 -5.45 17.28
N ILE A 49 -5.05 -4.92 18.47
CA ILE A 49 -5.29 -5.70 19.67
C ILE A 49 -6.76 -5.51 20.02
N VAL A 50 -7.47 -6.60 20.22
CA VAL A 50 -8.84 -6.59 20.75
C VAL A 50 -8.74 -6.93 22.22
N THR A 51 -9.39 -6.14 23.06
CA THR A 51 -9.32 -6.28 24.51
C THR A 51 -10.64 -5.89 25.16
N GLU A 52 -10.88 -6.41 26.37
CA GLU A 52 -12.03 -6.05 27.21
C GLU A 52 -11.74 -4.85 28.12
N VAL A 53 -10.52 -4.30 28.08
CA VAL A 53 -10.19 -3.06 28.79
C VAL A 53 -11.17 -1.97 28.35
N ASP A 54 -11.83 -1.36 29.33
CA ASP A 54 -12.69 -0.21 29.10
C ASP A 54 -11.83 1.00 28.70
N LEU A 55 -12.05 1.52 27.49
CA LEU A 55 -11.28 2.59 26.88
C LEU A 55 -12.23 3.61 26.27
N GLU A 56 -11.96 4.89 26.53
CA GLU A 56 -12.67 5.96 25.84
C GLU A 56 -12.27 5.98 24.35
N PRO A 57 -13.23 5.94 23.41
CA PRO A 57 -12.92 5.97 21.98
C PRO A 57 -12.30 7.29 21.54
N ASP A 58 -11.26 7.22 20.71
CA ASP A 58 -10.72 8.40 20.06
C ASP A 58 -11.70 8.96 19.01
N PRO A 59 -11.75 10.29 18.83
CA PRO A 59 -12.55 10.89 17.78
C PRO A 59 -12.02 10.51 16.39
N ILE A 60 -12.92 10.37 15.42
CA ILE A 60 -12.54 10.12 14.03
C ILE A 60 -11.75 11.30 13.48
N PHE A 61 -10.64 11.02 12.79
CA PHE A 61 -9.82 12.03 12.13
C PHE A 61 -10.63 12.84 11.12
N GLU A 62 -10.67 14.17 11.24
CA GLU A 62 -11.45 15.04 10.36
C GLU A 62 -10.65 15.64 9.19
N GLY A 63 -9.33 15.50 9.20
CA GLY A 63 -8.46 16.08 8.17
C GLY A 63 -8.59 15.43 6.79
N ARG A 64 -8.01 16.10 5.78
CA ARG A 64 -8.04 15.71 4.37
C ARG A 64 -6.64 15.48 3.83
N LEU A 65 -6.21 14.23 3.86
CA LEU A 65 -4.91 13.79 3.35
C LEU A 65 -5.01 13.41 1.88
N CYS A 66 -6.06 12.68 1.49
CA CYS A 66 -6.30 12.29 0.10
C CYS A 66 -7.45 13.08 -0.53
N GLU A 67 -7.09 13.92 -1.50
CA GLU A 67 -7.99 14.62 -2.41
C GLU A 67 -7.51 14.28 -3.84
N PRO A 68 -8.09 13.25 -4.49
CA PRO A 68 -7.56 12.70 -5.74
C PRO A 68 -7.45 13.71 -6.87
N GLU A 69 -8.41 14.62 -6.96
CA GLU A 69 -8.45 15.73 -7.91
C GLU A 69 -7.27 16.69 -7.69
N ASP A 70 -7.00 17.05 -6.44
CA ASP A 70 -5.94 17.99 -6.06
C ASP A 70 -4.54 17.40 -6.26
N CYS A 71 -4.39 16.09 -6.10
CA CYS A 71 -3.14 15.38 -6.39
C CYS A 71 -3.02 14.94 -7.85
N GLY A 72 -4.02 15.25 -8.68
CA GLY A 72 -4.04 14.87 -10.10
C GLY A 72 -4.04 13.36 -10.33
N TYR A 73 -4.53 12.57 -9.36
CA TYR A 73 -4.52 11.11 -9.40
C TYR A 73 -3.11 10.52 -9.58
N ARG A 74 -2.08 11.09 -8.94
CA ARG A 74 -0.68 10.61 -9.00
C ARG A 74 -0.54 9.11 -8.77
N CYS A 75 -1.28 8.55 -7.80
CA CYS A 75 -1.24 7.10 -7.53
C CYS A 75 -1.75 6.25 -8.70
N VAL A 76 -2.70 6.76 -9.49
CA VAL A 76 -3.18 6.12 -10.72
C VAL A 76 -2.15 6.25 -11.83
N ILE A 77 -1.63 7.45 -12.05
CA ILE A 77 -0.69 7.77 -13.14
C ILE A 77 0.61 6.99 -12.98
N GLU A 78 1.15 6.94 -11.76
CA GLU A 78 2.43 6.31 -11.48
C GLU A 78 2.34 4.80 -11.21
N CYS A 79 1.14 4.23 -11.18
CA CYS A 79 0.98 2.78 -11.05
C CYS A 79 1.46 2.10 -12.34
N PRO A 80 2.61 1.37 -12.33
CA PRO A 80 3.17 0.77 -13.54
C PRO A 80 2.19 -0.23 -14.19
N ASN A 81 1.39 -0.92 -13.38
CA ASN A 81 0.46 -1.93 -13.86
C ASN A 81 -0.98 -1.42 -14.07
N LYS A 82 -1.22 -0.11 -13.93
CA LYS A 82 -2.55 0.50 -14.10
C LYS A 82 -3.64 -0.22 -13.28
N ALA A 83 -3.27 -0.68 -12.08
CA ALA A 83 -4.15 -1.44 -11.20
C ALA A 83 -5.17 -0.56 -10.48
N ILE A 84 -4.84 0.72 -10.29
CA ILE A 84 -5.66 1.69 -9.58
C ILE A 84 -6.50 2.45 -10.63
N PRO A 85 -7.82 2.24 -10.72
CA PRO A 85 -8.64 2.98 -11.67
C PRO A 85 -8.89 4.42 -11.20
N LYS A 86 -9.08 5.32 -12.17
CA LYS A 86 -9.49 6.70 -11.91
C LYS A 86 -10.98 6.83 -11.60
N THR A 87 -11.82 5.99 -12.19
CA THR A 87 -13.29 6.21 -12.20
C THR A 87 -14.08 5.18 -11.38
N ARG A 88 -13.62 3.92 -11.32
CA ARG A 88 -14.29 2.90 -10.52
C ARG A 88 -13.95 3.09 -9.05
N LYS A 89 -14.96 3.19 -8.19
CA LYS A 89 -14.80 3.45 -6.76
C LYS A 89 -15.72 2.58 -5.91
N ILE A 90 -15.30 2.36 -4.68
CA ILE A 90 -16.07 1.76 -3.61
C ILE A 90 -16.39 2.88 -2.60
N THR A 91 -17.64 2.92 -2.15
CA THR A 91 -18.12 3.87 -1.14
C THR A 91 -18.55 3.11 0.09
N LEU A 92 -18.02 3.48 1.25
CA LEU A 92 -18.36 2.90 2.55
C LEU A 92 -18.84 4.00 3.51
N ASN A 93 -19.79 3.68 4.38
CA ASN A 93 -20.10 4.50 5.54
C ASN A 93 -19.39 3.90 6.77
N ILE A 94 -18.52 4.68 7.40
CA ILE A 94 -17.77 4.29 8.59
C ILE A 94 -18.19 5.24 9.72
N ALA A 95 -19.09 4.77 10.59
CA ALA A 95 -19.63 5.55 11.72
C ALA A 95 -20.13 6.95 11.31
N GLY A 96 -20.93 7.02 10.23
CA GLY A 96 -21.47 8.28 9.72
C GLY A 96 -20.57 9.01 8.73
N LYS A 97 -19.28 8.65 8.65
CA LYS A 97 -18.33 9.22 7.68
C LYS A 97 -18.36 8.44 6.37
N THR A 98 -18.71 9.12 5.28
CA THR A 98 -18.58 8.55 3.93
C THR A 98 -17.11 8.52 3.51
N VAL A 99 -16.62 7.34 3.15
CA VAL A 99 -15.26 7.10 2.69
C VAL A 99 -15.30 6.50 1.30
N GLU A 100 -14.57 7.11 0.37
CA GLU A 100 -14.49 6.66 -1.02
C GLU A 100 -13.04 6.38 -1.41
N PHE A 101 -12.83 5.27 -2.14
CA PHE A 101 -11.52 4.90 -2.68
C PHE A 101 -11.69 4.06 -3.95
N SER A 102 -10.61 3.89 -4.71
CA SER A 102 -10.67 3.15 -5.98
C SER A 102 -11.07 1.70 -5.80
N ASP A 103 -11.82 1.15 -6.77
CA ASP A 103 -12.03 -0.30 -6.91
C ASP A 103 -10.81 -0.92 -7.62
N MET A 104 -9.72 -1.11 -6.86
CA MET A 104 -8.43 -1.56 -7.38
C MET A 104 -8.51 -2.97 -7.98
N ASP A 105 -7.91 -3.15 -9.16
CA ASP A 105 -7.73 -4.46 -9.78
C ASP A 105 -6.65 -5.24 -9.02
N LEU A 106 -7.08 -6.08 -8.08
CA LEU A 106 -6.19 -6.88 -7.24
C LEU A 106 -5.34 -7.87 -8.04
N GLY A 107 -5.85 -8.39 -9.17
CA GLY A 107 -5.10 -9.28 -10.05
C GLY A 107 -3.89 -8.57 -10.64
N LYS A 108 -4.08 -7.35 -11.17
CA LYS A 108 -2.99 -6.50 -11.64
C LYS A 108 -2.09 -6.06 -10.49
N CYS A 109 -2.64 -5.61 -9.36
CA CYS A 109 -1.85 -5.17 -8.22
C CYS A 109 -0.87 -6.26 -7.74
N MET A 110 -1.37 -7.49 -7.55
CA MET A 110 -0.54 -8.62 -7.11
C MET A 110 0.50 -9.05 -8.15
N THR A 111 0.18 -8.94 -9.45
CA THR A 111 1.10 -9.38 -10.50
C THR A 111 2.40 -8.58 -10.48
N ASP A 112 2.37 -7.26 -10.26
CA ASP A 112 3.58 -6.41 -10.32
C ASP A 112 4.24 -6.14 -8.95
N CYS A 113 3.45 -6.05 -7.89
CA CYS A 113 3.98 -5.80 -6.55
C CYS A 113 4.49 -7.07 -5.86
N ILE A 114 4.04 -8.26 -6.27
CA ILE A 114 4.37 -9.53 -5.59
C ILE A 114 5.00 -10.53 -6.55
N ARG A 115 4.77 -10.41 -7.86
CA ARG A 115 5.35 -11.31 -8.86
C ARG A 115 6.32 -10.56 -9.76
N LEU A 116 7.26 -11.32 -10.32
CA LEU A 116 8.18 -10.85 -11.33
C LEU A 116 7.43 -10.42 -12.58
N THR A 117 7.60 -9.17 -12.99
CA THR A 117 6.93 -8.63 -14.17
C THR A 117 7.88 -8.13 -15.23
N MET A 118 7.28 -7.90 -16.40
CA MET A 118 7.80 -7.27 -17.61
C MET A 118 8.63 -5.98 -17.40
N HIS A 119 8.52 -5.33 -16.24
CA HIS A 119 9.25 -4.11 -15.92
C HIS A 119 10.58 -4.35 -15.20
N SER A 120 10.86 -5.60 -14.80
CA SER A 120 12.16 -5.95 -14.23
C SER A 120 13.24 -5.89 -15.31
N PRO A 121 14.32 -5.10 -15.13
CA PRO A 121 15.47 -5.11 -16.04
C PRO A 121 16.22 -6.45 -15.98
N PHE A 122 15.94 -7.26 -14.96
CA PHE A 122 16.56 -8.55 -14.69
C PHE A 122 15.72 -9.72 -15.20
N MET A 123 14.61 -9.46 -15.90
CA MET A 123 13.85 -10.48 -16.62
C MET A 123 14.38 -10.64 -18.04
N LYS A 124 14.52 -11.89 -18.53
CA LYS A 124 14.60 -12.07 -19.99
C LYS A 124 13.29 -11.56 -20.57
N LYS A 125 13.34 -10.79 -21.67
CA LYS A 125 12.13 -10.28 -22.33
C LYS A 125 11.37 -11.46 -22.95
N VAL A 126 10.50 -12.10 -22.16
CA VAL A 126 9.61 -13.16 -22.67
C VAL A 126 8.48 -12.45 -23.41
N SER A 127 8.37 -12.73 -24.71
CA SER A 127 7.31 -12.21 -25.57
C SER A 127 5.94 -12.63 -25.03
N GLY A 128 5.14 -11.68 -24.56
CA GLY A 128 3.70 -11.91 -24.32
C GLY A 128 3.16 -11.64 -22.90
N GLY A 129 3.94 -11.06 -22.00
CA GLY A 129 3.40 -10.37 -20.81
C GLY A 129 2.56 -11.19 -19.84
N ARG A 130 2.80 -12.51 -19.75
CA ARG A 130 2.12 -13.37 -18.77
C ARG A 130 2.94 -13.48 -17.49
N ALA A 131 2.24 -13.58 -16.36
CA ALA A 131 2.83 -13.89 -15.07
C ALA A 131 3.63 -15.19 -15.17
N ILE A 132 4.87 -15.15 -14.67
CA ILE A 132 5.83 -16.26 -14.72
C ILE A 132 5.30 -17.39 -13.83
N SER A 133 5.09 -18.58 -14.42
CA SER A 133 4.84 -19.80 -13.66
C SER A 133 6.09 -20.21 -12.87
N PRO A 134 5.99 -20.97 -11.78
CA PRO A 134 7.17 -21.49 -11.08
C PRO A 134 8.16 -22.26 -11.99
N THR A 135 7.68 -22.78 -13.12
CA THR A 135 8.48 -23.47 -14.15
C THR A 135 9.27 -22.53 -15.06
N ALA A 136 8.95 -21.23 -15.10
CA ALA A 136 9.65 -20.24 -15.91
C ALA A 136 10.83 -19.57 -15.16
N ILE A 137 11.35 -20.23 -14.12
CA ILE A 137 12.59 -19.83 -13.44
C ILE A 137 13.83 -19.91 -14.36
N ASP A 138 13.70 -20.56 -15.52
CA ASP A 138 14.75 -20.56 -16.53
C ASP A 138 14.79 -19.28 -17.39
N GLU A 139 13.73 -18.48 -17.29
CA GLU A 139 13.54 -17.22 -18.00
C GLU A 139 13.98 -15.99 -17.19
N VAL A 140 14.39 -16.18 -15.93
CA VAL A 140 14.97 -15.11 -15.09
C VAL A 140 16.51 -15.14 -15.17
N VAL A 141 17.18 -14.02 -14.91
CA VAL A 141 18.66 -14.01 -14.78
C VAL A 141 19.11 -14.87 -13.59
N ASP A 142 20.36 -15.34 -13.61
CA ASP A 142 20.89 -16.27 -12.60
C ASP A 142 20.80 -15.75 -11.16
N PHE A 143 20.80 -14.42 -10.96
CA PHE A 143 20.55 -13.80 -9.65
C PHE A 143 19.21 -14.24 -9.05
N TYR A 144 18.14 -14.28 -9.85
CA TYR A 144 16.81 -14.67 -9.39
C TYR A 144 16.69 -16.15 -9.07
N ARG A 145 17.35 -17.01 -9.87
CA ARG A 145 17.50 -18.44 -9.57
C ARG A 145 18.23 -18.67 -8.26
N MET A 146 19.35 -17.96 -8.05
CA MET A 146 20.11 -18.01 -6.80
C MET A 146 19.22 -17.63 -5.63
N MET A 147 18.55 -16.48 -5.69
CA MET A 147 17.65 -16.03 -4.63
C MET A 147 16.56 -17.06 -4.34
N TYR A 148 15.83 -17.53 -5.35
CA TYR A 148 14.79 -18.54 -5.15
C TYR A 148 15.31 -19.82 -4.48
N ARG A 149 16.50 -20.32 -4.88
CA ARG A 149 17.11 -21.50 -4.26
C ARG A 149 17.45 -21.29 -2.77
N HIS A 150 17.78 -20.05 -2.36
CA HIS A 150 18.22 -19.75 -1.00
C HIS A 150 17.08 -19.33 -0.06
N VAL A 151 16.12 -18.54 -0.54
CA VAL A 151 14.98 -18.05 0.27
C VAL A 151 13.66 -18.78 -0.01
N GLY A 152 13.62 -19.69 -0.97
CA GLY A 152 12.41 -20.44 -1.36
C GLY A 152 11.32 -19.57 -1.99
N LYS A 153 11.61 -18.29 -2.27
CA LYS A 153 10.68 -17.30 -2.81
C LYS A 153 11.38 -16.43 -3.83
N LEU A 154 10.67 -16.03 -4.88
CA LEU A 154 11.20 -15.11 -5.90
C LEU A 154 11.38 -13.71 -5.25
N PRO A 155 12.45 -12.97 -5.58
CA PRO A 155 12.62 -11.59 -5.14
C PRO A 155 11.40 -10.74 -5.50
N TYR A 156 10.90 -10.02 -4.50
CA TYR A 156 9.74 -9.16 -4.58
C TYR A 156 10.05 -7.84 -5.33
N ALA A 157 9.05 -7.31 -6.05
CA ALA A 157 8.88 -5.94 -6.55
C ALA A 157 10.14 -5.11 -6.88
N ILE A 158 10.41 -4.89 -8.18
CA ILE A 158 11.39 -3.86 -8.61
C ILE A 158 10.75 -2.48 -8.75
N ARG A 159 9.46 -2.41 -9.07
CA ARG A 159 8.67 -1.17 -9.15
C ARG A 159 7.41 -1.19 -8.30
N GLY A 160 7.35 -2.11 -7.34
CA GLY A 160 6.23 -2.17 -6.41
C GLY A 160 6.13 -0.87 -5.63
N SER A 161 4.91 -0.43 -5.38
CA SER A 161 4.61 0.74 -4.55
C SER A 161 4.92 2.11 -5.14
N MET A 162 5.44 2.21 -6.37
CA MET A 162 5.70 3.51 -7.01
C MET A 162 4.46 4.41 -7.03
N GLY A 163 3.32 3.88 -7.47
CA GLY A 163 2.07 4.65 -7.51
C GLY A 163 1.44 4.83 -6.13
N CYS A 164 1.18 3.72 -5.43
CA CYS A 164 0.39 3.77 -4.19
C CYS A 164 1.14 4.37 -3.01
N MET A 165 2.44 4.11 -2.82
CA MET A 165 3.21 4.66 -1.69
C MET A 165 4.07 5.84 -2.10
N GLU A 166 4.98 5.67 -3.06
CA GLU A 166 6.00 6.68 -3.36
C GLU A 166 5.42 7.99 -3.90
N ALA A 167 4.59 7.92 -4.95
CA ALA A 167 3.95 9.11 -5.52
C ALA A 167 3.02 9.80 -4.51
N CYS A 168 2.42 9.02 -3.61
CA CYS A 168 1.52 9.53 -2.59
C CYS A 168 2.30 10.29 -1.51
N ILE A 169 3.36 9.71 -0.94
CA ILE A 169 4.16 10.36 0.09
C ILE A 169 4.88 11.60 -0.46
N GLU A 170 5.40 11.52 -1.69
CA GLU A 170 6.05 12.66 -2.36
C GLU A 170 5.11 13.86 -2.45
N TYR A 171 3.86 13.65 -2.91
CA TYR A 171 2.86 14.71 -2.95
C TYR A 171 2.50 15.26 -1.56
N LEU A 172 2.30 14.38 -0.58
CA LEU A 172 1.91 14.78 0.77
C LEU A 172 3.00 15.61 1.46
N GLU A 173 4.27 15.23 1.27
CA GLU A 173 5.43 15.94 1.81
C GLU A 173 5.66 17.28 1.09
N GLU A 174 5.57 17.31 -0.25
CA GLU A 174 5.65 18.53 -1.07
C GLU A 174 4.62 19.59 -0.65
N ARG A 175 3.44 19.15 -0.22
CA ARG A 175 2.32 20.03 0.19
C ARG A 175 2.27 20.29 1.69
N GLY A 176 3.19 19.74 2.48
CA GLY A 176 3.19 19.89 3.94
C GLY A 176 1.94 19.32 4.61
N LYS A 177 1.27 18.35 3.97
CA LYS A 177 0.08 17.67 4.52
C LYS A 177 0.43 16.64 5.60
N ILE A 178 1.71 16.29 5.69
CA ILE A 178 2.24 15.36 6.68
C ILE A 178 3.47 15.95 7.38
N GLN A 179 3.88 15.33 8.49
CA GLN A 179 5.16 15.63 9.11
C GLN A 179 6.29 15.40 8.10
N ARG A 180 7.15 16.42 7.95
CA ARG A 180 8.26 16.38 7.00
C ARG A 180 9.35 15.44 7.52
N PHE A 181 9.80 14.52 6.67
CA PHE A 181 10.92 13.67 7.02
C PHE A 181 12.22 14.48 6.95
N LYS A 182 13.23 14.07 7.73
CA LYS A 182 14.54 14.75 7.72
C LYS A 182 15.17 14.81 6.33
N LEU A 183 14.87 13.80 5.51
CA LEU A 183 15.38 13.66 4.16
C LEU A 183 14.21 13.29 3.25
N PRO A 184 14.11 13.90 2.06
CA PRO A 184 13.04 13.59 1.13
C PRO A 184 13.12 12.12 0.72
N LEU A 185 11.96 11.53 0.42
CA LEU A 185 11.89 10.15 -0.09
C LEU A 185 12.79 9.98 -1.33
N ARG A 186 12.65 10.88 -2.30
CA ARG A 186 13.40 10.84 -3.57
C ARG A 186 14.55 11.83 -3.53
N ARG A 187 15.79 11.32 -3.70
CA ARG A 187 17.04 12.12 -3.73
C ARG A 187 17.75 12.10 -5.08
N ARG A 188 17.30 11.23 -5.98
CA ARG A 188 17.88 11.02 -7.31
C ARG A 188 16.75 11.00 -8.35
N PRO A 189 17.05 11.29 -9.63
CA PRO A 189 16.08 11.11 -10.69
C PRO A 189 15.47 9.71 -10.65
N LYS A 190 14.17 9.63 -10.97
CA LYS A 190 13.47 8.35 -11.06
C LYS A 190 14.12 7.51 -12.16
N TRP A 191 14.26 6.22 -11.90
CA TRP A 191 14.79 5.30 -12.91
C TRP A 191 13.80 5.14 -14.05
N GLU A 192 14.26 5.40 -15.26
CA GLU A 192 13.54 5.16 -16.52
C GLU A 192 14.01 3.83 -17.11
N PHE A 193 13.10 3.05 -17.69
CA PHE A 193 13.35 1.73 -18.25
C PHE A 193 12.84 1.66 -19.69
#